data_AF-A0A519DYU9-F1
#
_entry.id   AF-A0A519DYU9-F1
#
_cell.length_a   1.000
_cell.length_b   1.000
_cell.length_c   1.000
_cell.angle_alpha   90.00
_cell.angle_beta   90.00
_cell.angle_gamma   90.00
#
_symmetry.space_group_name_H-M   'P 1'
#
loop_
_entity.id
_entity.type
_entity.pdbx_description
1 polymer ?
#
loop_
_entity_poly.entity_id
_entity_poly.type
_entity_poly.pdbx_seq_one_letter_code
_entity_poly.pdbx_strand_id
1 'polypeptide(L)'
;MPVAMVQNNSAIQSVMADHLNTPRRVMHADGTLLWQWPFSAFGETPPTIAQRRFAAVAPVEGEFEFNLRYPGQYFDKESELHYNGFRTYDPKTGRYTQPDPIG
;
A
#
# COMPACT_ATOMS: atom_id res chain seq x y z
N MET A 1 -11.79 -6.15 5.08
CA MET A 1 -10.61 -5.33 5.40
C MET A 1 -9.55 -6.18 6.09
N PRO A 2 -8.31 -6.24 5.59
CA PRO A 2 -7.23 -6.86 6.33
C PRO A 2 -6.91 -6.00 7.56
N VAL A 3 -7.04 -6.57 8.74
CA VAL A 3 -6.72 -5.92 10.03
C VAL A 3 -5.36 -6.38 10.57
N ALA A 4 -4.81 -7.44 10.00
CA ALA A 4 -3.52 -7.99 10.35
C ALA A 4 -2.86 -8.65 9.13
N MET A 5 -1.54 -8.72 9.16
CA MET A 5 -0.71 -9.47 8.21
C MET A 5 0.05 -10.53 8.99
N VAL A 6 0.08 -11.76 8.48
CA VAL A 6 0.90 -12.85 9.03
C VAL A 6 2.11 -13.05 8.13
N GLN A 7 3.31 -12.89 8.67
CA GLN A 7 4.56 -13.23 8.00
C GLN A 7 5.14 -14.53 8.58
N ASN A 8 5.68 -15.38 7.71
CA ASN A 8 6.41 -16.60 8.06
C ASN A 8 5.66 -17.50 9.07
N ASN A 9 4.33 -17.53 8.98
CA ASN A 9 3.46 -18.37 9.81
C ASN A 9 3.55 -18.13 11.34
N SER A 10 4.08 -16.99 11.79
CA SER A 10 4.25 -16.73 13.24
C SER A 10 4.26 -15.25 13.64
N ALA A 11 4.71 -14.34 12.78
CA ALA A 11 4.71 -12.91 13.10
C ALA A 11 3.39 -12.26 12.68
N ILE A 12 2.58 -11.82 13.65
CA ILE A 12 1.35 -11.06 13.41
C ILE A 12 1.68 -9.56 13.47
N GLN A 13 1.49 -8.89 12.36
CA GLN A 13 1.64 -7.44 12.18
C GLN A 13 0.25 -6.80 12.17
N SER A 14 0.07 -5.70 12.90
CA SER A 14 -1.20 -4.97 12.92
C SER A 14 -1.28 -4.03 11.72
N VAL A 15 -2.40 -4.08 10.97
CA VAL A 15 -2.66 -3.19 9.83
C VAL A 15 -3.67 -2.14 10.26
N MET A 16 -3.26 -0.88 10.24
CA MET A 16 -4.13 0.27 10.52
C MET A 16 -4.61 0.87 9.21
N ALA A 17 -5.93 1.01 9.08
CA ALA A 17 -6.56 1.58 7.92
C ALA A 17 -7.33 2.87 8.25
N ASP A 18 -7.56 3.69 7.23
CA ASP A 18 -8.46 4.84 7.34
C ASP A 18 -9.94 4.47 7.15
N HIS A 19 -10.82 5.48 7.20
CA HIS A 19 -12.27 5.33 7.03
C HIS A 19 -12.69 4.79 5.66
N LEU A 20 -11.85 4.91 4.63
CA LEU A 20 -12.04 4.34 3.30
C LEU A 20 -11.44 2.96 3.19
N ASN A 21 -11.10 2.32 4.31
CA ASN A 21 -10.56 0.99 4.28
C ASN A 21 -9.20 0.91 3.55
N THR A 22 -8.45 2.02 3.53
CA THR A 22 -7.12 2.08 2.91
C THR A 22 -6.06 1.82 3.98
N PRO A 23 -5.16 0.82 3.81
CA PRO A 23 -4.05 0.61 4.72
C PRO A 23 -3.15 1.85 4.78
N ARG A 24 -2.92 2.39 5.98
CA ARG A 24 -2.07 3.57 6.20
C ARG A 24 -0.81 3.24 6.96
N ARG A 25 -0.84 2.26 7.86
CA ARG A 25 0.33 1.84 8.63
C ARG A 25 0.32 0.35 8.88
N VAL A 26 1.51 -0.23 8.93
CA VAL A 26 1.73 -1.57 9.46
C VAL A 26 2.68 -1.45 10.65
N MET A 27 2.30 -2.05 11.77
CA MET A 27 3.05 -2.00 13.02
C MET A 27 3.34 -3.39 13.55
N HIS A 28 4.52 -3.53 14.14
CA HIS A 28 4.88 -4.67 14.95
C HIS A 28 4.09 -4.70 16.26
N ALA A 29 4.04 -5.88 16.91
CA ALA A 29 3.28 -6.08 18.15
C ALA A 29 3.76 -5.19 19.31
N ASP A 30 5.02 -4.75 19.29
CA ASP A 30 5.61 -3.82 20.27
C ASP A 30 5.30 -2.34 19.97
N GLY A 31 4.53 -2.04 18.93
CA GLY A 31 4.18 -0.67 18.52
C GLY A 31 5.21 -0.02 17.58
N THR A 32 6.27 -0.71 17.19
CA THR A 32 7.23 -0.22 16.19
C THR A 32 6.53 -0.10 14.83
N LEU A 33 6.58 1.09 14.23
CA LEU A 33 6.17 1.28 12.84
C LEU A 33 7.07 0.45 11.93
N LEU A 34 6.51 -0.27 10.96
CA LEU A 34 7.28 -0.98 9.94
C LEU A 34 7.13 -0.35 8.57
N TRP A 35 5.91 0.06 8.25
CA TRP A 35 5.55 0.62 6.95
C TRP A 35 4.45 1.65 7.12
N GLN A 36 4.50 2.70 6.30
CA GLN A 36 3.51 3.76 6.28
C GLN A 36 3.28 4.24 4.86
N TRP A 37 2.01 4.42 4.50
CA TRP A 37 1.64 5.08 3.26
C TRP A 37 0.95 6.41 3.59
N PRO A 38 1.61 7.55 3.33
CA PRO A 38 1.05 8.86 3.63
C PRO A 38 -0.20 9.14 2.79
N PHE A 39 -1.02 10.06 3.29
CA PHE A 39 -2.16 10.54 2.52
C PHE A 39 -1.68 11.37 1.32
N SER A 40 -2.29 11.11 0.16
CA SER A 40 -2.14 11.89 -1.06
C SER A 40 -3.45 11.83 -1.83
N ALA A 41 -3.64 12.74 -2.79
CA ALA A 41 -4.92 12.86 -3.48
C ALA A 41 -5.26 11.61 -4.30
N PHE A 42 -4.25 11.01 -4.94
CA PHE A 42 -4.40 9.88 -5.86
C PHE A 42 -3.52 8.68 -5.48
N GLY A 43 -2.81 8.73 -4.36
CA GLY A 43 -1.94 7.65 -3.93
C GLY A 43 -0.58 7.65 -4.63
N GLU A 44 -0.21 8.78 -5.25
CA GLU A 44 1.02 8.97 -6.02
C GLU A 44 2.26 9.05 -5.13
N THR A 45 2.08 9.39 -3.86
CA THR A 45 3.19 9.39 -2.90
C THR A 45 3.50 7.95 -2.50
N PRO A 46 4.72 7.43 -2.72
CA PRO A 46 5.03 6.06 -2.37
C PRO A 46 5.00 5.85 -0.85
N PRO A 47 4.76 4.61 -0.39
CA PRO A 47 4.91 4.30 1.02
C PRO A 47 6.38 4.35 1.43
N THR A 48 6.61 4.39 2.73
CA THR A 48 7.93 4.43 3.35
C THR A 48 8.00 3.45 4.53
N ILE A 49 9.21 3.23 5.04
CA ILE A 49 9.47 2.38 6.20
C ILE A 49 9.84 3.21 7.43
N ALA A 50 9.90 2.54 8.58
CA ALA A 50 10.23 3.14 9.88
C ALA A 50 11.45 4.05 9.85
N GLN A 51 12.57 3.59 9.26
CA GLN A 51 13.82 4.34 9.20
C GLN A 51 13.68 5.64 8.39
N ARG A 52 12.68 5.72 7.51
CA ARG A 52 12.46 6.81 6.55
C ARG A 52 11.08 7.45 6.69
N ARG A 53 10.43 7.38 7.86
CA ARG A 53 9.02 7.75 8.12
C ARG A 53 8.57 9.16 7.66
N PHE A 54 9.50 10.05 7.32
CA PHE A 54 9.23 11.41 6.80
C PHE A 54 9.64 11.60 5.34
N ALA A 55 10.23 10.59 4.70
CA ALA A 55 10.60 10.61 3.30
C ALA A 55 9.55 9.85 2.48
N ALA A 56 9.20 10.41 1.32
CA ALA A 56 8.36 9.74 0.32
C ALA A 56 9.25 8.86 -0.58
N VAL A 57 9.85 7.82 0.00
CA VAL A 57 10.76 6.91 -0.71
C VAL A 57 10.27 5.48 -0.52
N ALA A 58 9.99 4.81 -1.65
CA ALA A 58 9.54 3.43 -1.66
C ALA A 58 10.53 2.49 -0.94
N PRO A 59 10.05 1.42 -0.27
CA PRO A 59 10.92 0.38 0.24
C PRO A 59 11.77 -0.23 -0.89
N VAL A 60 13.04 -0.49 -0.62
CA VAL A 60 13.92 -1.23 -1.53
C VAL A 60 13.86 -2.73 -1.25
N GLU A 61 14.45 -3.54 -2.12
CA GLU A 61 14.49 -4.99 -1.95
C GLU A 61 15.15 -5.37 -0.61
N GLY A 62 14.53 -6.32 0.09
CA GLY A 62 14.94 -6.75 1.43
C GLY A 62 14.38 -5.92 2.59
N GLU A 63 13.70 -4.80 2.31
CA GLU A 63 12.98 -4.03 3.32
C GLU A 63 11.53 -4.52 3.48
N PHE A 64 10.85 -4.04 4.52
CA PHE A 64 9.46 -4.39 4.75
C PHE A 64 8.56 -3.85 3.63
N GLU A 65 7.92 -4.74 2.88
CA GLU A 65 6.99 -4.42 1.82
C GLU A 65 5.54 -4.76 2.19
N PHE A 66 4.62 -3.87 1.80
CA PHE A 66 3.19 -4.09 1.90
C PHE A 66 2.52 -3.50 0.66
N ASN A 67 1.98 -4.37 -0.19
CA ASN A 67 1.57 -4.00 -1.56
C ASN A 67 0.07 -3.67 -1.68
N LEU A 68 -0.73 -3.83 -0.63
CA LEU A 68 -2.12 -3.36 -0.69
C LEU A 68 -2.19 -1.83 -0.74
N ARG A 69 -3.12 -1.31 -1.53
CA ARG A 69 -3.37 0.13 -1.74
C ARG A 69 -4.82 0.45 -1.38
N TYR A 70 -5.49 1.32 -2.14
CA TYR A 70 -6.92 1.57 -1.99
C TYR A 70 -7.72 0.25 -2.04
N PRO A 71 -8.98 0.23 -1.56
CA PRO A 71 -9.76 -1.00 -1.49
C PRO A 71 -9.74 -1.84 -2.77
N GLY A 72 -9.30 -3.09 -2.64
CA GLY A 72 -9.20 -4.04 -3.75
C GLY A 72 -8.01 -3.83 -4.69
N GLN A 73 -7.13 -2.86 -4.42
CA GLN A 73 -5.95 -2.59 -5.25
C GLN A 73 -4.67 -3.23 -4.69
N TYR A 74 -3.89 -3.80 -5.59
CA TYR A 74 -2.55 -4.33 -5.37
C TYR A 74 -1.53 -3.52 -6.16
N PHE A 75 -0.49 -3.02 -5.50
CA PHE A 75 0.62 -2.33 -6.12
C PHE A 75 1.56 -3.32 -6.78
N ASP A 76 1.71 -3.18 -8.09
CA ASP A 76 2.75 -3.86 -8.85
C ASP A 76 4.01 -2.98 -8.92
N LYS A 77 5.12 -3.51 -8.41
CA LYS A 77 6.40 -2.80 -8.32
C LYS A 77 7.06 -2.63 -9.69
N GLU A 78 6.81 -3.54 -10.64
CA GLU A 78 7.43 -3.49 -11.96
C GLU A 78 6.87 -2.36 -12.82
N SER A 79 5.55 -2.18 -12.80
CA SER A 79 4.86 -1.11 -13.52
C SER A 79 4.64 0.17 -12.71
N GLU A 80 4.79 0.11 -11.39
CA GLU A 80 4.37 1.15 -10.43
C GLU A 80 2.86 1.46 -10.45
N LEU A 81 2.05 0.53 -10.95
CA LEU A 81 0.61 0.69 -11.09
C LEU A 81 -0.18 -0.13 -10.06
N HIS A 82 -1.46 0.22 -9.88
CA HIS A 82 -2.35 -0.43 -8.93
C HIS A 82 -3.38 -1.30 -9.67
N TYR A 83 -3.26 -2.63 -9.56
CA TYR A 83 -4.19 -3.56 -10.18
C TYR A 83 -5.34 -3.93 -9.24
N ASN A 84 -6.59 -3.91 -9.72
CA ASN A 84 -7.77 -4.25 -8.92
C ASN A 84 -8.51 -5.52 -9.35
N GLY A 85 -7.94 -6.31 -10.26
CA GLY A 85 -8.58 -7.49 -10.84
C GLY A 85 -9.29 -7.25 -12.17
N PHE A 86 -9.68 -6.00 -12.48
CA PHE A 86 -10.38 -5.65 -13.72
C PHE A 86 -9.64 -4.60 -14.54
N ARG A 87 -9.01 -3.64 -13.85
CA ARG A 87 -8.31 -2.51 -14.43
C ARG A 87 -7.04 -2.22 -13.64
N THR A 88 -6.19 -1.45 -14.28
CA THR A 88 -4.93 -0.95 -13.75
C THR A 88 -5.05 0.55 -13.56
N TYR A 89 -4.85 1.01 -12.33
CA TYR A 89 -4.92 2.42 -11.94
C TYR A 89 -3.51 3.01 -11.88
N ASP A 90 -3.34 4.16 -12.53
CA ASP A 90 -2.14 4.97 -12.47
C ASP A 90 -2.32 6.11 -11.45
N PRO A 91 -1.65 6.03 -10.28
CA PRO A 91 -1.76 7.07 -9.27
C PRO A 91 -1.14 8.40 -9.72
N LYS A 92 -0.17 8.41 -10.64
CA LYS A 92 0.49 9.63 -11.13
C LYS A 92 -0.47 10.51 -11.94
N THR A 93 -1.37 9.89 -12.69
CA THR A 93 -2.41 10.59 -13.47
C THR A 93 -3.78 10.61 -12.78
N GLY A 94 -3.94 9.83 -11.71
CA GLY A 94 -5.18 9.70 -10.96
C GLY A 94 -6.29 8.97 -11.72
N ARG A 95 -5.95 8.10 -12.69
CA ARG A 95 -6.91 7.50 -13.62
C ARG A 95 -6.61 6.03 -13.89
N TYR A 96 -7.60 5.30 -14.38
CA TYR A 96 -7.38 3.96 -14.94
C TYR A 96 -6.70 4.07 -16.31
N THR A 97 -5.79 3.12 -16.60
CA THR A 97 -5.07 3.06 -17.88
C THR A 97 -5.90 2.39 -18.98
N GLN A 98 -6.99 1.72 -18.60
CA GLN A 98 -7.96 1.10 -19.52
C GLN A 98 -9.35 1.75 -19.39
N PRO A 99 -10.16 1.76 -20.48
CA PRO A 99 -11.56 2.12 -20.41
C PRO A 99 -12.35 1.19 -19.47
N ASP A 100 -13.55 1.61 -19.07
CA ASP A 100 -14.41 0.76 -18.26
C ASP A 100 -14.85 -0.50 -19.04
N PRO A 101 -14.64 -1.72 -18.50
CA PRO A 101 -15.08 -2.95 -19.17
C PRO A 101 -16.59 -3.01 -19.46
N ILE A 102 -17.40 -2.20 -18.78
CA ILE A 102 -18.87 -2.15 -18.97
C ILE A 102 -19.39 -0.83 -19.56
N GLY A 103 -18.50 0.10 -19.94
CA GLY A 103 -18.87 1.38 -20.59
C GLY A 103 -18.52 2.63 -19.79
#